data_AF-A0A940LBI5-F1
#
_entry.id   AF-A0A940LBI5-F1
#
_cell.length_a   1.000
_cell.length_b   1.000
_cell.length_c   1.000
_cell.angle_alpha   90.00
_cell.angle_beta   90.00
_cell.angle_gamma   90.00
#
_symmetry.space_group_name_H-M   'P 1'
#
loop_
_entity.id
_entity.type
_entity.pdbx_description
1 polymer ?
#
loop_
_entity_poly.entity_id
_entity_poly.type
_entity_poly.pdbx_seq_one_letter_code
_entity_poly.pdbx_strand_id
1 'polypeptide(L)' 'MHINDEPVKDEPNAPFGGEKGSGLGRFNGEFIIEELTTLQWVTVQHKKRDYSPF' A
#
# COMPACT_ATOMS: atom_id res chain seq x y z
N MET A 1 -10.14 -7.92 13.27
CA MET A 1 -10.47 -8.78 14.43
C MET A 1 -11.96 -8.62 14.67
N HIS A 2 -12.68 -9.72 14.68
CA HIS A 2 -14.12 -9.75 14.91
C HIS A 2 -14.40 -9.97 16.40
N ILE A 3 -15.19 -9.11 17.03
CA ILE A 3 -15.63 -9.26 18.42
C ILE A 3 -17.09 -9.70 18.39
N ASN A 4 -17.42 -10.84 19.01
CA ASN A 4 -18.77 -11.44 19.03
C ASN A 4 -19.36 -11.71 17.64
N ASP A 5 -18.52 -11.95 16.65
CA ASP A 5 -18.91 -12.18 15.26
C ASP A 5 -18.05 -13.31 14.67
N GLU A 6 -18.43 -13.82 13.50
CA GLU A 6 -17.81 -15.00 12.91
C GLU A 6 -16.39 -14.73 12.37
N PRO A 7 -15.50 -15.75 12.32
CA PRO A 7 -14.13 -15.57 11.85
C PRO A 7 -14.01 -15.48 10.32
N VAL A 8 -15.04 -15.87 9.55
CA VAL A 8 -15.01 -15.92 8.08
C VAL A 8 -15.82 -14.76 7.51
N LYS A 9 -15.39 -13.54 7.79
CA LYS A 9 -16.04 -12.35 7.26
C LYS A 9 -15.13 -11.62 6.28
N ASP A 10 -15.62 -11.38 5.08
CA ASP A 10 -14.96 -10.55 4.08
C ASP A 10 -15.93 -9.45 3.60
N GLU A 11 -15.44 -8.21 3.56
CA GLU A 11 -16.20 -7.04 3.12
C GLU A 11 -15.39 -6.36 2.00
N PRO A 12 -16.00 -6.04 0.84
CA PRO A 12 -15.26 -5.54 -0.33
C PRO A 12 -14.44 -4.27 -0.11
N ASN A 13 -14.81 -3.47 0.88
CA ASN A 13 -14.19 -2.21 1.24
C ASN A 13 -13.26 -2.30 2.48
N ALA A 14 -13.21 -3.45 3.16
CA ALA A 14 -12.35 -3.66 4.32
C ALA A 14 -11.06 -4.39 3.91
N PRO A 15 -9.90 -4.06 4.50
CA PRO A 15 -8.65 -4.76 4.19
C PRO A 15 -8.70 -6.23 4.64
N PHE A 16 -8.39 -7.15 3.74
CA PHE A 16 -8.29 -8.57 4.03
C PHE A 16 -6.85 -9.08 3.83
N GLY A 17 -6.26 -9.69 4.86
CA GLY A 17 -4.91 -10.26 4.76
C GLY A 17 -4.34 -10.68 6.10
N GLY A 18 -3.29 -11.50 6.06
CA GLY A 18 -2.67 -12.11 7.23
C GLY A 18 -1.33 -11.48 7.63
N GLU A 19 -0.68 -12.09 8.62
CA GLU A 19 0.71 -11.82 8.98
C GLU A 19 1.44 -13.15 9.28
N LYS A 20 2.78 -13.10 9.29
CA LYS A 20 3.69 -14.23 9.61
C LYS A 20 3.51 -15.40 8.63
N GLY A 21 3.31 -16.62 9.15
CA GLY A 21 3.09 -17.82 8.32
C GLY A 21 1.83 -17.76 7.45
N SER A 22 0.96 -16.77 7.67
CA SER A 22 -0.28 -16.58 6.90
C SER A 22 -0.09 -15.70 5.66
N GLY A 23 1.12 -15.17 5.43
CA GLY A 23 1.42 -14.22 4.34
C GLY A 23 1.45 -12.76 4.79
N LEU A 24 1.84 -11.88 3.87
CA LEU A 24 1.89 -10.41 4.04
C LEU A 24 1.08 -9.74 2.92
N GLY A 25 0.74 -8.47 3.13
CA GLY A 25 -0.05 -7.65 2.21
C GLY A 25 -1.55 -7.67 2.47
N ARG A 26 -2.30 -6.83 1.77
CA ARG A 26 -3.75 -6.67 1.95
C ARG A 26 -4.51 -6.61 0.62
N PHE A 27 -5.60 -7.35 0.55
CA PHE A 27 -6.57 -7.32 -0.53
C PHE A 27 -7.79 -6.47 -0.14
N ASN A 28 -8.64 -6.12 -1.12
CA ASN A 28 -9.84 -5.29 -0.99
C ASN A 28 -9.59 -3.81 -0.67
N GLY A 29 -10.65 -3.01 -0.88
CA GLY A 29 -10.66 -1.56 -0.65
C GLY A 29 -9.55 -0.81 -1.39
N GLU A 30 -9.07 0.28 -0.80
CA GLU A 30 -7.95 1.06 -1.34
C GLU A 30 -6.59 0.36 -1.14
N PHE A 31 -6.52 -0.58 -0.20
CA PHE A 31 -5.29 -1.30 0.14
C PHE A 31 -4.76 -2.14 -1.04
N ILE A 32 -5.68 -2.70 -1.85
CA ILE A 32 -5.28 -3.43 -3.06
C ILE A 32 -4.62 -2.53 -4.11
N ILE A 33 -4.92 -1.22 -4.11
CA ILE A 33 -4.32 -0.28 -5.04
C ILE A 33 -2.83 -0.17 -4.74
N GLU A 34 -2.46 -0.06 -3.46
CA GLU A 34 -1.04 -0.02 -3.07
C GLU A 34 -0.30 -1.31 -3.42
N GLU A 35 -0.95 -2.48 -3.30
CA GLU A 35 -0.33 -3.78 -3.64
C GLU A 35 -0.19 -4.02 -5.15
N LEU A 36 -1.13 -3.50 -5.96
CA LEU A 36 -1.16 -3.73 -7.41
C LEU A 36 -0.65 -2.54 -8.24
N THR A 37 -0.20 -1.47 -7.59
CA THR A 37 0.40 -0.31 -8.24
C THR A 37 1.80 -0.06 -7.71
N THR A 38 2.59 0.68 -8.48
CA THR A 38 3.93 1.08 -8.05
C THR A 38 3.95 2.59 -7.84
N LEU A 39 4.29 3.03 -6.64
CA LEU A 39 4.51 4.45 -6.37
C LEU A 39 5.74 4.93 -7.13
N GLN A 40 5.54 5.90 -8.02
CA GLN A 40 6.61 6.50 -8.80
C GLN A 40 6.85 7.95 -8.37
N TRP A 41 8.03 8.22 -7.81
CA TRP A 41 8.45 9.59 -7.51
C TRP A 41 9.04 10.24 -8.77
N VAL A 42 8.41 11.32 -9.23
CA VAL A 42 8.82 12.07 -10.43
C VAL A 42 9.06 13.52 -10.05
N THR A 43 10.21 14.07 -10.48
CA THR A 43 10.53 15.49 -10.30
C THR A 43 10.89 16.12 -11.64
N VAL A 44 10.64 17.42 -11.77
CA VAL A 44 10.99 18.21 -12.96
C VAL A 44 11.82 19.40 -12.51
N GLN A 45 13.03 19.53 -13.06
CA GLN A 45 13.90 20.66 -12.78
C GLN A 45 13.61 21.81 -13.75
N HIS A 46 13.05 22.92 -13.22
CA HIS A 46 12.67 24.08 -14.04
C HIS A 46 13.81 25.08 -14.29
N LYS A 47 14.87 25.08 -13.48
CA LYS A 47 15.99 26.02 -13.59
C LYS A 47 17.32 25.28 -13.47
N LYS A 48 18.38 25.83 -14.06
CA LYS A 48 19.74 25.27 -13.92
C LYS A 48 20.11 25.20 -12.44
N ARG A 49 20.50 24.01 -11.99
CA ARG A 49 21.01 23.78 -10.65
C ARG A 49 22.51 24.07 -10.65
N ASP A 50 22.96 24.80 -9.65
CA ASP A 50 24.39 25.01 -9.44
C ASP A 50 24.97 23.80 -8.72
N TYR A 51 26.01 23.22 -9.30
CA TYR A 51 26.76 22.09 -8.78
C TYR A 51 28.24 22.47 -8.55
N SER A 52 28.55 23.76 -8.49
CA SER A 52 29.92 24.25 -8.29
C SER A 52 30.58 23.61 -7.06
N PRO A 53 31.89 23.35 -7.14
CA PRO A 53 32.49 22.12 -6.68
C PRO A 53 32.72 22.13 -5.15
N PHE A 54 32.58 21.03 -4.41
CA PHE A 54 32.97 19.64 -4.69
C PHE A 54 32.96 19.15 -6.15
#